data_AF-A0ABD2FDT5-F1
#
_entry.id   AF-A0ABD2FDT5-F1
#
_cell.length_a   1.000
_cell.length_b   1.000
_cell.length_c   1.000
_cell.angle_alpha   90.00
_cell.angle_beta   90.00
_cell.angle_gamma   90.00
#
_symmetry.space_group_name_H-M   'P 1'
#
loop_
_entity.id
_entity.type
_entity.pdbx_description
1 polymer ?
#
loop_
_entity_poly.entity_id
_entity_poly.type
_entity_poly.pdbx_seq_one_letter_code
_entity_poly.pdbx_strand_id
1 'polypeptide(L)'
;MADKVLKAKRRQFIHSVGTGTINGLLDELLEVRVLNQEEMEKVRDENATVMDKARALIDAVIRKGPQASQIFITHVCENDCHLAGTLGLSS
;
A
#
# COMPACT_ATOMS: atom_id res chain seq x y z
N MET A 1 11.73 4.66 -10.85
CA MET A 1 11.10 5.51 -9.83
C MET A 1 9.96 4.72 -9.22
N ALA A 2 9.98 4.47 -7.91
CA ALA A 2 9.11 3.51 -7.23
C ALA A 2 7.62 3.84 -7.37
N ASP A 3 7.27 5.12 -7.40
CA ASP A 3 5.91 5.65 -7.65
C ASP A 3 5.34 5.20 -8.99
N LYS A 4 6.16 5.17 -10.05
CA LYS A 4 5.75 4.70 -11.38
C LYS A 4 5.51 3.19 -11.40
N VAL A 5 6.33 2.42 -10.66
CA VAL A 5 6.16 0.97 -10.51
C VAL A 5 4.87 0.68 -9.78
N LEU A 6 4.64 1.32 -8.62
CA LEU A 6 3.40 1.19 -7.86
C LEU A 6 2.18 1.61 -8.67
N LYS A 7 2.25 2.70 -9.43
CA LYS A 7 1.17 3.13 -10.32
C LYS A 7 0.84 2.09 -11.40
N ALA A 8 1.85 1.41 -11.95
CA ALA A 8 1.66 0.33 -12.92
C ALA A 8 1.05 -0.93 -12.27
N LYS A 9 1.45 -1.24 -11.03
CA LYS A 9 0.98 -2.41 -10.27
C LYS A 9 -0.30 -2.17 -9.48
N ARG A 10 -0.81 -0.93 -9.46
CA ARG A 10 -2.02 -0.50 -8.75
C ARG A 10 -3.20 -1.44 -8.91
N ARG A 11 -3.52 -1.83 -10.16
CA ARG A 11 -4.65 -2.74 -10.43
C ARG A 11 -4.42 -4.12 -9.82
N GLN A 12 -3.22 -4.69 -9.96
CA GLN A 12 -2.92 -6.00 -9.37
C GLN A 12 -2.98 -5.95 -7.85
N PHE A 13 -2.45 -4.88 -7.23
CA PHE A 13 -2.50 -4.69 -5.78
C PHE A 13 -3.94 -4.72 -5.26
N ILE A 14 -4.84 -3.92 -5.86
CA ILE A 14 -6.24 -3.82 -5.42
C ILE A 14 -6.98 -5.16 -5.44
N HIS A 15 -6.66 -6.06 -6.38
CA HIS A 15 -7.34 -7.36 -6.51
C HIS A 15 -6.66 -8.47 -5.70
N SER A 16 -5.41 -8.30 -5.31
CA SER A 16 -4.60 -9.37 -4.69
C SER A 16 -4.36 -9.15 -3.21
N VAL A 17 -4.41 -7.90 -2.73
CA VAL A 17 -4.12 -7.59 -1.33
C VAL A 17 -5.27 -8.00 -0.42
N GLY A 18 -4.95 -8.67 0.69
CA GLY A 18 -5.90 -9.01 1.74
C GLY A 18 -6.03 -7.93 2.81
N THR A 19 -7.12 -7.95 3.58
CA THR A 19 -7.37 -7.00 4.67
C THR A 19 -6.25 -6.99 5.72
N GLY A 20 -5.66 -8.15 6.03
CA GLY A 20 -4.55 -8.25 6.98
C GLY A 20 -3.32 -7.46 6.50
N THR A 21 -2.92 -7.67 5.25
CA THR A 21 -1.81 -6.94 4.63
C THR A 21 -2.10 -5.44 4.52
N ILE A 22 -3.34 -5.03 4.21
CA ILE A 22 -3.73 -3.60 4.20
C ILE A 22 -3.52 -2.98 5.58
N ASN A 23 -4.01 -3.61 6.64
CA ASN A 23 -3.91 -3.07 8.00
C ASN A 23 -2.45 -2.99 8.45
N GLY A 24 -1.65 -4.03 8.21
CA GLY A 24 -0.21 -4.00 8.54
C GLY A 24 0.55 -2.91 7.77
N LEU A 25 0.23 -2.71 6.49
CA LEU A 25 0.81 -1.62 5.71
C LEU A 25 0.37 -0.24 6.22
N LEU A 26 -0.88 -0.09 6.67
CA LEU A 26 -1.35 1.17 7.26
C LEU A 26 -0.59 1.52 8.55
N ASP A 27 -0.39 0.53 9.43
CA ASP A 27 0.32 0.70 10.70
C ASP A 27 1.79 1.09 10.45
N GLU A 28 2.48 0.38 9.55
CA GLU A 28 3.87 0.67 9.17
C GLU A 28 4.02 2.07 8.55
N LEU A 29 3.14 2.42 7.60
CA LEU A 29 3.18 3.72 6.95
C LEU A 29 2.87 4.87 7.93
N LEU A 30 2.07 4.62 8.96
CA LEU A 30 1.86 5.57 10.04
C LEU A 30 3.12 5.71 10.92
N GLU A 31 3.74 4.59 11.28
CA GLU A 31 4.95 4.55 12.10
C GLU A 31 6.12 5.30 11.44
N VAL A 32 6.36 5.03 10.16
CA VAL A 32 7.39 5.73 9.37
C VAL A 32 6.98 7.14 8.94
N ARG A 33 5.83 7.64 9.43
CA ARG A 33 5.26 8.97 9.16
C ARG A 33 5.04 9.26 7.68
N VAL A 34 4.84 8.23 6.88
CA VAL A 34 4.37 8.38 5.50
C VAL A 34 2.92 8.82 5.55
N LEU A 35 2.05 8.10 6.26
CA LEU A 35 0.68 8.53 6.53
C LEU A 35 0.58 9.22 7.88
N ASN A 36 -0.37 10.14 8.03
CA ASN A 36 -0.78 10.64 9.34
C ASN A 36 -2.01 9.88 9.86
N GLN A 37 -2.37 10.10 11.13
CA GLN A 37 -3.49 9.44 11.78
C GLN A 37 -4.81 9.65 11.02
N GLU A 38 -5.07 10.87 10.55
CA GLU A 38 -6.30 11.20 9.81
C GLU A 38 -6.37 10.47 8.46
N GLU A 39 -5.26 10.40 7.72
CA GLU A 39 -5.17 9.68 6.46
C GLU A 39 -5.37 8.17 6.66
N MET A 40 -4.81 7.61 7.73
CA MET A 40 -5.01 6.21 8.08
C MET A 40 -6.48 5.91 8.40
N GLU A 41 -7.11 6.73 9.24
CA GLU A 41 -8.52 6.59 9.60
C GLU A 41 -9.42 6.73 8.37
N LYS A 42 -9.12 7.67 7.46
CA LYS A 42 -9.83 7.78 6.17
C LYS A 42 -9.73 6.50 5.35
N VAL A 43 -8.54 5.91 5.22
CA VAL A 43 -8.40 4.66 4.49
C VAL A 43 -9.17 3.53 5.19
N ARG A 44 -9.12 3.45 6.52
CA ARG A 44 -9.71 2.35 7.29
C ARG A 44 -11.22 2.42 7.42
N ASP A 45 -11.77 3.61 7.66
CA ASP A 45 -13.12 3.81 8.15
C ASP A 45 -14.06 4.37 7.05
N GLU A 46 -13.55 5.11 6.06
CA GLU A 46 -14.37 5.62 4.95
C GLU A 46 -14.57 4.60 3.81
N ASN A 47 -13.81 3.51 3.78
CA ASN A 47 -13.87 2.51 2.71
C ASN A 47 -14.62 1.24 3.14
N ALA A 48 -15.77 0.98 2.50
CA ALA A 48 -16.65 -0.12 2.85
C ALA A 48 -16.09 -1.51 2.47
N THR A 49 -15.30 -1.60 1.40
CA THR A 49 -14.76 -2.88 0.89
C THR A 49 -13.24 -2.94 0.97
N VAL A 50 -12.69 -4.15 0.99
CA VAL A 50 -11.23 -4.40 0.93
C VAL A 50 -10.61 -3.76 -0.31
N MET A 51 -11.30 -3.82 -1.45
CA MET A 51 -10.83 -3.22 -2.70
C MET A 51 -10.78 -1.68 -2.63
N ASP A 52 -11.76 -1.05 -1.97
CA ASP A 52 -11.77 0.40 -1.81
C ASP A 52 -10.66 0.85 -0.85
N LYS A 53 -10.45 0.11 0.25
CA LYS A 53 -9.33 0.31 1.17
C LYS A 53 -7.98 0.21 0.44
N ALA A 54 -7.80 -0.84 -0.35
CA ALA A 54 -6.60 -1.06 -1.13
C ALA A 54 -6.34 0.09 -2.12
N ARG A 55 -7.40 0.57 -2.79
CA ARG A 55 -7.33 1.70 -3.71
C ARG A 55 -6.94 2.99 -2.99
N ALA A 56 -7.58 3.30 -1.87
CA ALA A 56 -7.27 4.50 -1.10
C ALA A 56 -5.83 4.48 -0.56
N LEU A 57 -5.38 3.33 -0.04
CA LEU A 57 -4.02 3.14 0.47
C LEU A 57 -2.96 3.40 -0.60
N ILE A 58 -3.05 2.69 -1.73
CA ILE A 58 -2.03 2.80 -2.79
C ILE A 58 -2.03 4.20 -3.43
N ASP A 59 -3.20 4.82 -3.56
CA ASP A 59 -3.32 6.18 -4.09
C ASP A 59 -2.75 7.23 -3.14
N ALA A 60 -2.89 7.04 -1.83
CA ALA A 60 -2.26 7.90 -0.83
C ALA A 60 -0.74 7.81 -0.91
N VAL A 61 -0.19 6.59 -0.99
CA VAL A 61 1.27 6.36 -1.09
C VAL A 61 1.85 6.96 -2.38
N ILE A 62 1.20 6.73 -3.53
CA ILE A 62 1.65 7.28 -4.82
C ILE A 62 1.65 8.81 -4.79
N ARG A 63 0.64 9.44 -4.19
CA ARG A 63 0.57 10.91 -4.07
C ARG A 63 1.68 11.51 -3.23
N LYS A 64 2.19 10.78 -2.25
CA LYS A 64 3.34 11.23 -1.42
C LYS A 64 4.68 11.11 -2.15
N GLY A 65 4.73 10.37 -3.26
CA GLY A 65 5.85 10.36 -4.18
C GLY A 65 6.78 9.16 -4.02
N PRO A 66 7.96 9.21 -4.66
CA PRO A 66 8.82 8.04 -4.85
C PRO A 66 9.39 7.47 -3.55
N GLN A 67 9.65 8.29 -2.53
CA GLN A 67 10.18 7.81 -1.25
C GLN A 67 9.15 6.97 -0.48
N ALA A 68 7.93 7.49 -0.34
CA ALA A 68 6.81 6.76 0.26
C ALA A 68 6.51 5.46 -0.50
N SER A 69 6.55 5.54 -1.83
CA SER A 69 6.37 4.39 -2.72
C SER A 69 7.46 3.33 -2.53
N GLN A 70 8.71 3.73 -2.30
CA GLN A 70 9.80 2.79 -2.04
C GLN A 70 9.61 2.07 -0.71
N ILE A 71 9.29 2.82 0.36
CA ILE A 71 9.02 2.27 1.69
C ILE A 71 7.88 1.24 1.62
N PHE A 72 6.79 1.59 0.94
CA PHE A 72 5.67 0.69 0.74
C PHE A 72 6.07 -0.62 0.05
N ILE A 73 6.86 -0.55 -1.02
CA ILE A 73 7.33 -1.75 -1.74
C ILE A 73 8.17 -2.63 -0.81
N THR A 74 9.08 -2.03 -0.04
CA THR A 74 9.90 -2.76 0.94
C THR A 74 9.03 -3.52 1.93
N HIS A 75 8.05 -2.86 2.56
CA HIS A 75 7.17 -3.52 3.52
C HIS A 75 6.30 -4.60 2.88
N VAL A 76 5.83 -4.41 1.65
CA VAL A 76 5.11 -5.49 0.92
C VAL A 76 6.03 -6.71 0.75
N CYS A 77 7.30 -6.51 0.38
CA CYS A 77 8.25 -7.61 0.23
C CYS A 77 8.58 -8.31 1.57
N GLU A 78 8.65 -7.57 2.67
CA GLU A 78 8.96 -8.12 4.00
C GLU A 78 7.76 -8.81 4.65
N ASN A 79 6.57 -8.23 4.55
CA ASN A 79 5.37 -8.71 5.24
C ASN A 79 4.55 -9.71 4.42
N ASP A 80 4.62 -9.65 3.08
CA ASP A 80 3.79 -10.48 2.20
C ASP A 80 4.54 -10.84 0.90
N CYS A 81 5.44 -11.82 1.01
CA CYS A 81 6.24 -12.31 -0.11
C CYS A 81 5.38 -12.86 -1.27
N HIS A 82 4.19 -13.39 -0.98
CA HIS A 82 3.24 -13.86 -1.98
C HIS A 82 2.64 -12.70 -2.79
N LEU A 83 2.23 -11.62 -2.10
CA LEU A 83 1.78 -10.40 -2.75
C LEU A 83 2.92 -9.75 -3.52
N ALA A 84 4.13 -9.68 -2.96
CA ALA A 84 5.30 -9.16 -3.65
C ALA A 84 5.61 -9.92 -4.95
N GLY A 85 5.54 -11.26 -4.92
CA GLY A 85 5.66 -12.10 -6.11
C GLY A 85 4.55 -11.83 -7.13
N THR A 86 3.30 -11.73 -6.67
CA THR A 86 2.13 -11.42 -7.53
C THR A 86 2.27 -10.07 -8.22
N LEU A 87 2.84 -9.08 -7.52
CA LEU A 87 3.09 -7.74 -8.06
C LEU A 87 4.38 -7.67 -8.86
N GLY A 88 5.23 -8.70 -8.86
CA GLY A 88 6.56 -8.67 -9.47
C GLY A 88 7.45 -7.59 -8.84
N LEU A 89 7.35 -7.42 -7.52
CA LEU A 89 8.18 -6.54 -6.69
C LEU A 89 9.36 -7.28 -6.06
N SER A 90 9.22 -8.60 -5.88
CA SER A 90 10.33 -9.48 -5.53
C SER A 90 11.21 -9.66 -6.77
N SER A 91 12.46 -9.18 -6.70
CA SER A 91 13.53 -9.50 -7.63
C SER A 91 14.59 -10.34 -6.95
#